data_AF-A0AAV4JY92-F1
#
_entry.id   AF-A0AAV4JY92-F1
#
_cell.length_a   1.000
_cell.length_b   1.000
_cell.length_c   1.000
_cell.angle_alpha   90.00
_cell.angle_beta   90.00
_cell.angle_gamma   90.00
#
_symmetry.space_group_name_H-M   'P 1'
#
loop_
_entity.id
_entity.type
_entity.pdbx_description
1 polymer ?
#
loop_
_entity_poly.entity_id
_entity_poly.type
_entity_poly.pdbx_seq_one_letter_code
_entity_poly.pdbx_strand_id
1 'polypeptide(L)'
;MLMQIKRKKKKRGTTTTISRTRMKKEEIVVAAIVVILVVVVIVAVLVVVEVIVVVVVVVVVVVVVVVVVVVVVVVVVVNSSSSRNTKPTFFHLLTEPFLSLLHLLVHYKLPVPRDLDYVANACFFLVETFTIYWHLHGSALEYRVHVLSLVAIVMGFVAVVAEVKAKHHMTMPILRGTVFMLKGTWLVQVGIVLYNPLGLGWDQTEVTYVNLAGIHFLWHLLTNLAVAMTTSTITALAFRQVIDKGKNSGETQRPLSFHG
;
A
#
# COMPACT_ATOMS: atom_id res chain seq x y z
N MET A 1 65.79 -61.68 9.90
CA MET A 1 65.94 -60.22 9.71
C MET A 1 64.77 -59.55 8.96
N LEU A 2 64.09 -60.21 8.01
CA LEU A 2 63.00 -59.63 7.19
C LEU A 2 61.67 -59.29 7.91
N MET A 3 61.33 -59.98 9.01
CA MET A 3 60.07 -59.74 9.74
C MET A 3 60.00 -58.37 10.46
N GLN A 4 61.13 -57.83 10.90
CA GLN A 4 61.18 -56.54 11.61
C GLN A 4 60.95 -55.35 10.66
N ILE A 5 61.32 -55.49 9.39
CA ILE A 5 61.19 -54.44 8.37
C ILE A 5 59.71 -54.28 7.94
N LYS A 6 58.95 -55.38 7.81
CA LYS A 6 57.51 -55.33 7.49
C LYS A 6 56.67 -54.67 8.61
N ARG A 7 57.00 -54.91 9.88
CA ARG A 7 56.30 -54.28 11.03
C ARG A 7 56.53 -52.76 11.10
N LYS A 8 57.74 -52.28 10.80
CA LYS A 8 58.05 -50.83 10.74
C LYS A 8 57.31 -50.12 9.60
N LYS A 9 57.18 -50.74 8.41
CA LYS A 9 56.39 -50.17 7.29
C LYS A 9 54.89 -50.10 7.60
N LYS A 10 54.31 -51.13 8.25
CA LYS A 10 52.88 -51.15 8.61
C LYS A 10 52.52 -50.08 9.65
N LYS A 11 53.35 -49.88 10.70
CA LYS A 11 53.17 -48.80 11.68
C LYS A 11 53.33 -47.39 11.08
N ARG A 12 54.27 -47.20 10.14
CA ARG A 12 54.47 -45.90 9.48
C ARG A 12 53.29 -45.45 8.62
N GLY A 13 52.56 -46.38 7.98
CA GLY A 13 51.39 -46.06 7.16
C GLY A 13 50.12 -45.70 7.94
N THR A 14 49.95 -46.25 9.15
CA THR A 14 48.76 -45.97 9.98
C THR A 14 48.83 -44.58 10.63
N THR A 15 50.01 -44.14 11.06
CA THR A 15 50.20 -42.84 11.72
C THR A 15 49.98 -41.67 10.76
N THR A 16 50.44 -41.76 9.51
CA THR A 16 50.22 -40.73 8.49
C THR A 16 48.75 -40.61 8.11
N THR A 17 48.02 -41.72 8.00
CA THR A 17 46.60 -41.71 7.62
C THR A 17 45.72 -41.09 8.72
N ILE A 18 45.98 -41.41 10.00
CA ILE A 18 45.28 -40.84 11.16
C ILE A 18 45.59 -39.34 11.32
N SER A 19 46.84 -38.91 11.08
CA SER A 19 47.17 -37.48 11.11
C SER A 19 46.41 -36.69 10.03
N ARG A 20 46.26 -37.28 8.83
CA ARG A 20 45.64 -36.63 7.68
C ARG A 20 44.12 -36.50 7.82
N THR A 21 43.45 -37.48 8.43
CA THR A 21 42.01 -37.40 8.75
C THR A 21 41.73 -36.44 9.90
N ARG A 22 42.65 -36.32 10.87
CA ARG A 22 42.55 -35.35 11.97
C ARG A 22 42.70 -33.91 11.47
N MET A 23 43.66 -33.64 10.58
CA MET A 23 43.82 -32.30 9.97
C MET A 23 42.59 -31.90 9.14
N LYS A 24 41.99 -32.81 8.36
CA LYS A 24 40.75 -32.51 7.61
C LYS A 24 39.57 -32.16 8.52
N LYS A 25 39.45 -32.77 9.70
CA LYS A 25 38.40 -32.43 10.67
C LYS A 25 38.59 -31.03 11.24
N GLU A 26 39.82 -30.65 11.56
CA GLU A 26 40.14 -29.31 12.08
C GLU A 26 39.87 -28.23 11.01
N GLU A 27 40.23 -28.48 9.75
CA GLU A 27 39.90 -27.59 8.62
C GLU A 27 38.39 -27.41 8.44
N ILE A 28 37.60 -28.49 8.54
CA ILE A 28 36.14 -28.43 8.44
C ILE A 28 35.53 -27.63 9.60
N VAL A 29 36.04 -27.83 10.83
CA VAL A 29 35.57 -27.08 12.01
C VAL A 29 35.89 -25.60 11.88
N VAL A 30 37.09 -25.24 11.43
CA VAL A 30 37.49 -23.85 11.19
C VAL A 30 36.63 -23.23 10.09
N ALA A 31 36.40 -23.93 8.97
CA ALA A 31 35.53 -23.45 7.90
C ALA A 31 34.09 -23.23 8.38
N ALA A 32 33.53 -24.14 9.19
CA ALA A 32 32.20 -23.99 9.76
C ALA A 32 32.10 -22.78 10.71
N ILE A 33 33.11 -22.55 11.55
CA ILE A 33 33.17 -21.39 12.44
C ILE A 33 33.22 -20.09 11.63
N VAL A 34 34.03 -20.03 10.59
CA VAL A 34 34.13 -18.85 9.70
C VAL A 34 32.80 -18.57 9.02
N VAL A 35 32.12 -19.59 8.50
CA VAL A 35 30.80 -19.44 7.87
C VAL A 35 29.76 -18.92 8.88
N ILE A 36 29.73 -19.48 10.09
CA ILE A 36 28.81 -19.00 11.15
C ILE A 36 29.09 -17.54 11.49
N LEU A 37 30.36 -17.17 11.65
CA LEU A 37 30.75 -15.78 11.93
C LEU A 37 30.30 -14.83 10.81
N VAL A 38 30.51 -15.21 9.55
CA VAL A 38 30.07 -14.41 8.40
C VAL A 38 28.55 -14.25 8.39
N VAL A 39 27.79 -15.33 8.62
CA VAL A 39 26.33 -15.27 8.68
C VAL A 39 25.85 -14.37 9.82
N VAL A 40 26.44 -14.48 11.01
CA VAL A 40 26.10 -13.64 12.16
C VAL A 40 26.37 -12.17 11.86
N VAL A 41 27.51 -11.85 11.24
CA VAL A 41 27.85 -10.48 10.85
C VAL A 41 26.86 -9.94 9.82
N ILE A 42 26.51 -10.72 8.80
CA ILE A 42 25.53 -10.31 7.78
C ILE A 42 24.16 -10.04 8.42
N VAL A 43 23.68 -10.93 9.30
CA VAL A 43 22.40 -10.75 9.99
C VAL A 43 22.44 -9.50 10.88
N ALA A 44 23.54 -9.27 11.62
CA ALA A 44 23.69 -8.08 12.45
C ALA A 44 23.65 -6.79 11.60
N VAL A 45 24.33 -6.77 10.46
CA VAL A 45 24.31 -5.64 9.53
C VAL A 45 22.89 -5.41 8.98
N LEU A 46 22.17 -6.47 8.59
CA LEU A 46 20.80 -6.36 8.08
C LEU A 46 19.84 -5.78 9.13
N VAL A 47 19.93 -6.24 10.38
CA VAL A 47 19.11 -5.71 11.49
C VAL A 47 19.42 -4.24 11.73
N VAL A 48 20.70 -3.85 11.72
CA VAL A 48 21.10 -2.44 11.89
C VAL A 48 20.54 -1.58 10.76
N VAL A 49 20.64 -2.04 9.51
CA VAL A 49 20.09 -1.34 8.34
C VAL A 49 18.57 -1.18 8.46
N GLU A 50 17.86 -2.24 8.84
CA GLU A 50 16.40 -2.20 9.01
C GLU A 50 15.98 -1.20 10.09
N VAL A 51 16.66 -1.21 11.25
CA VAL A 51 16.40 -0.24 12.33
C VAL A 51 16.65 1.19 11.85
N ILE A 52 17.74 1.44 11.11
CA ILE A 52 18.03 2.77 10.55
C ILE A 52 16.92 3.20 9.59
N VAL A 53 16.48 2.32 8.70
CA VAL A 53 15.39 2.61 7.75
C VAL A 53 14.10 2.96 8.49
N VAL A 54 13.72 2.18 9.51
CA VAL A 54 12.51 2.44 10.30
C VAL A 54 12.61 3.79 11.00
N VAL A 55 13.76 4.10 11.61
CA VAL A 55 13.98 5.40 12.28
C VAL A 55 13.87 6.55 11.28
N VAL A 56 14.51 6.44 10.11
CA VAL A 56 14.44 7.47 9.06
C VAL A 56 13.00 7.67 8.59
N VAL A 57 12.25 6.59 8.34
CA VAL A 57 10.84 6.67 7.92
C VAL A 57 10.01 7.35 8.99
N VAL A 58 10.16 6.98 10.26
CA VAL A 58 9.42 7.60 11.38
C VAL A 58 9.76 9.09 11.48
N VAL A 59 11.03 9.47 11.38
CA VAL A 59 11.46 10.88 11.40
C VAL A 59 10.86 11.64 10.22
N VAL A 60 10.91 11.10 9.01
CA VAL A 60 10.31 11.74 7.82
C VAL A 60 8.81 11.92 8.00
N VAL A 61 8.09 10.90 8.48
CA VAL A 61 6.66 10.99 8.76
C VAL A 61 6.37 12.07 9.80
N VAL A 62 7.11 12.10 10.90
CA VAL A 62 6.94 13.13 11.94
C VAL A 62 7.23 14.53 11.38
N VAL A 63 8.30 14.70 10.60
CA VAL A 63 8.62 15.99 9.96
C VAL A 63 7.52 16.41 9.00
N VAL A 64 7.02 15.50 8.16
CA VAL A 64 5.90 15.79 7.25
C VAL A 64 4.65 16.20 8.03
N VAL A 65 4.30 15.46 9.08
CA VAL A 65 3.15 15.79 9.94
C VAL A 65 3.33 17.17 10.58
N VAL A 66 4.50 17.46 11.13
CA VAL A 66 4.79 18.77 11.74
C VAL A 66 4.72 19.89 10.70
N VAL A 67 5.33 19.72 9.53
CA VAL A 67 5.27 20.71 8.44
C VAL A 67 3.83 20.93 8.00
N VAL A 68 3.04 19.86 7.83
CA VAL A 68 1.62 19.96 7.49
C VAL A 68 0.84 20.70 8.58
N VAL A 69 1.05 20.37 9.86
CA VAL A 69 0.40 21.07 10.98
C VAL A 69 0.79 22.54 11.01
N VAL A 70 2.07 22.87 10.83
CA VAL A 70 2.55 24.26 10.79
C VAL A 70 1.96 25.01 9.62
N VAL A 71 1.95 24.43 8.41
CA VAL A 71 1.33 25.04 7.22
C VAL A 71 -0.16 25.24 7.44
N VAL A 72 -0.87 24.26 7.99
CA VAL A 72 -2.29 24.37 8.33
C VAL A 72 -2.52 25.49 9.34
N VAL A 73 -1.74 25.56 10.42
CA VAL A 73 -1.86 26.61 11.43
C VAL A 73 -1.56 27.99 10.82
N VAL A 74 -0.49 28.13 10.05
CA VAL A 74 -0.14 29.39 9.37
C VAL A 74 -1.25 29.80 8.42
N VAL A 75 -1.76 28.89 7.58
CA VAL A 75 -2.85 29.18 6.65
C VAL A 75 -4.13 29.55 7.41
N VAL A 76 -4.49 28.85 8.48
CA VAL A 76 -5.68 29.14 9.31
C VAL A 76 -5.55 30.50 10.01
N VAL A 77 -4.37 30.82 10.55
CA VAL A 77 -4.10 32.10 11.25
C VAL A 77 -4.06 33.26 10.26
N VAL A 78 -3.37 33.09 9.13
CA VAL A 78 -3.28 34.11 8.06
C VAL A 78 -4.65 34.33 7.41
N ASN A 79 -5.42 33.27 7.19
CA ASN A 79 -6.71 33.35 6.52
C ASN A 79 -7.88 33.71 7.45
N SER A 80 -7.72 33.59 8.78
CA SER A 80 -8.64 34.23 9.74
C SER A 80 -8.66 35.75 9.62
N SER A 81 -7.66 36.34 8.97
CA SER A 81 -7.56 37.79 8.75
C SER A 81 -8.12 38.26 7.41
N SER A 82 -8.50 37.36 6.48
CA SER A 82 -8.94 37.74 5.13
C SER A 82 -10.32 37.18 4.78
N SER A 83 -11.19 38.10 4.35
CA SER A 83 -12.63 37.95 4.18
C SER A 83 -13.11 36.83 3.24
N ARG A 84 -13.83 35.85 3.81
CA ARG A 84 -15.17 35.32 3.44
C ARG A 84 -15.62 35.05 1.98
N ASN A 85 -14.82 35.14 0.90
CA ASN A 85 -15.42 35.05 -0.45
C ASN A 85 -14.59 34.49 -1.62
N THR A 86 -13.70 33.52 -1.39
CA THR A 86 -13.04 32.82 -2.51
C THR A 86 -13.71 31.48 -2.80
N LYS A 87 -14.35 31.36 -3.98
CA LYS A 87 -14.92 30.10 -4.48
C LYS A 87 -13.82 29.01 -4.56
N PRO A 88 -14.10 27.77 -4.16
CA PRO A 88 -13.09 26.72 -3.97
C PRO A 88 -12.70 26.00 -5.28
N THR A 89 -12.60 26.74 -6.39
CA THR A 89 -12.29 26.19 -7.72
C THR A 89 -10.81 25.81 -7.89
N PHE A 90 -9.92 26.38 -7.07
CA PHE A 90 -8.46 26.16 -7.19
C PHE A 90 -7.99 24.81 -6.64
N PHE A 91 -8.64 24.29 -5.58
CA PHE A 91 -8.21 23.05 -4.93
C PHE A 91 -8.67 21.78 -5.66
N HIS A 92 -9.81 21.82 -6.34
CA HIS A 92 -10.33 20.69 -7.12
C HIS A 92 -9.50 20.37 -8.38
N LEU A 93 -8.73 21.34 -8.89
CA LEU A 93 -7.91 21.17 -10.10
C LEU A 93 -6.53 20.54 -9.83
N LEU A 94 -6.09 20.48 -8.58
CA LEU A 94 -4.72 20.06 -8.21
C LEU A 94 -4.59 18.60 -7.78
N THR A 95 -5.68 17.94 -7.35
CA THR A 95 -5.63 16.57 -6.79
C THR A 95 -5.54 15.46 -7.84
N GLU A 96 -6.30 15.56 -8.94
CA GLU A 96 -6.34 14.56 -10.01
C GLU A 96 -5.07 14.48 -10.89
N PRO A 97 -4.38 15.58 -11.25
CA PRO A 97 -3.19 15.49 -12.09
C PRO A 97 -1.98 14.85 -11.37
N PHE A 98 -1.90 14.88 -10.04
CA PHE A 98 -0.74 14.34 -9.31
C PHE A 98 -0.65 12.80 -9.40
N LEU A 99 -1.77 12.08 -9.23
CA LEU A 99 -1.79 10.61 -9.35
C LEU A 99 -1.57 10.15 -10.80
N SER A 100 -2.15 10.88 -11.76
CA SER A 100 -1.95 10.62 -13.18
C SER A 100 -0.52 10.90 -13.63
N LEU A 101 0.13 11.93 -13.07
CA LEU A 101 1.54 12.22 -13.29
C LEU A 101 2.45 11.11 -12.73
N LEU A 102 2.16 10.56 -11.55
CA LEU A 102 2.92 9.43 -10.99
C LEU A 102 2.82 8.17 -11.85
N HIS A 103 1.62 7.83 -12.33
CA HIS A 103 1.45 6.73 -13.29
C HIS A 103 2.20 6.99 -14.61
N LEU A 104 2.23 8.23 -15.07
CA LEU A 104 2.98 8.63 -16.26
C LEU A 104 4.50 8.48 -16.03
N LEU A 105 5.01 8.91 -14.87
CA LEU A 105 6.42 8.78 -14.47
C LEU A 105 6.86 7.31 -14.41
N VAL A 106 6.00 6.43 -13.87
CA VAL A 106 6.21 4.97 -13.86
C VAL A 106 6.20 4.40 -15.29
N HIS A 107 5.26 4.85 -16.14
CA HIS A 107 5.18 4.45 -17.54
C HIS A 107 6.47 4.81 -18.33
N TYR A 108 7.05 5.98 -18.04
CA TYR A 108 8.33 6.42 -18.60
C TYR A 108 9.58 5.84 -17.91
N LYS A 109 9.42 4.83 -17.03
CA LYS A 109 10.51 4.10 -16.35
C LYS A 109 11.46 4.99 -15.54
N LEU A 110 10.97 6.11 -15.02
CA LEU A 110 11.77 6.92 -14.09
C LEU A 110 11.92 6.18 -12.75
N PRO A 111 13.03 6.38 -12.02
CA PRO A 111 13.27 5.71 -10.75
C PRO A 111 12.31 6.25 -9.68
N VAL A 112 11.15 5.60 -9.55
CA VAL A 112 10.15 5.93 -8.54
C VAL A 112 10.43 5.11 -7.27
N PRO A 113 10.50 5.72 -6.07
CA PRO A 113 10.65 5.00 -4.80
C PRO A 113 9.57 3.93 -4.63
N ARG A 114 9.96 2.77 -4.07
CA ARG A 114 9.02 1.71 -3.70
C ARG A 114 8.01 2.30 -2.71
N ASP A 115 6.72 1.98 -2.90
CA ASP A 115 5.58 2.42 -2.07
C ASP A 115 5.15 3.89 -2.21
N LEU A 116 5.65 4.64 -3.20
CA LEU A 116 5.23 6.03 -3.43
C LEU A 116 3.71 6.16 -3.66
N ASP A 117 3.08 5.14 -4.24
CA ASP A 117 1.63 5.12 -4.49
C ASP A 117 0.80 5.23 -3.20
N TYR A 118 1.28 4.67 -2.10
CA TYR A 118 0.59 4.77 -0.79
C TYR A 118 0.72 6.17 -0.21
N VAL A 119 1.90 6.79 -0.34
CA VAL A 119 2.14 8.18 0.06
C VAL A 119 1.27 9.12 -0.78
N ALA A 120 1.20 8.90 -2.09
CA ALA A 120 0.37 9.68 -2.99
C ALA A 120 -1.12 9.56 -2.65
N ASN A 121 -1.61 8.35 -2.36
CA ASN A 121 -2.99 8.14 -1.90
C ASN A 121 -3.26 8.85 -0.57
N ALA A 122 -2.32 8.82 0.38
CA ALA A 122 -2.47 9.52 1.67
C ALA A 122 -2.53 11.05 1.48
N CYS A 123 -1.64 11.61 0.65
CA CYS A 123 -1.67 13.03 0.28
C CYS A 123 -2.99 13.41 -0.40
N PHE A 124 -3.46 12.57 -1.32
CA PHE A 124 -4.74 12.76 -2.01
C PHE A 124 -5.90 12.86 -1.01
N PHE A 125 -6.01 11.90 -0.06
CA PHE A 125 -7.08 11.94 0.95
C PHE A 125 -7.01 13.17 1.86
N LEU A 126 -5.80 13.65 2.19
CA LEU A 126 -5.64 14.86 2.98
C LEU A 126 -6.16 16.10 2.24
N VAL A 127 -5.81 16.26 0.96
CA VAL A 127 -6.28 17.40 0.16
C VAL A 127 -7.78 17.32 -0.08
N GLU A 128 -8.32 16.14 -0.35
CA GLU A 128 -9.77 15.91 -0.51
C GLU A 128 -10.53 16.22 0.79
N THR A 129 -10.02 15.77 1.94
CA THR A 129 -10.57 16.10 3.26
C THR A 129 -10.62 17.61 3.49
N PHE A 130 -9.53 18.32 3.17
CA PHE A 130 -9.46 19.77 3.29
C PHE A 130 -10.49 20.45 2.37
N THR A 131 -10.58 20.00 1.12
CA THR A 131 -11.54 20.57 0.16
C THR A 131 -12.97 20.42 0.66
N ILE A 132 -13.36 19.23 1.12
CA ILE A 132 -14.73 18.99 1.63
C ILE A 132 -14.96 19.71 2.94
N TYR A 133 -13.99 19.78 3.86
CA TYR A 133 -14.14 20.53 5.12
C TYR A 133 -14.50 21.99 4.88
N TRP A 134 -13.85 22.65 3.91
CA TRP A 134 -14.18 24.03 3.57
C TRP A 134 -15.53 24.19 2.85
N HIS A 135 -16.15 23.09 2.41
CA HIS A 135 -17.52 23.03 1.90
C HIS A 135 -18.56 22.64 2.96
N LEU A 136 -18.18 22.43 4.24
CA LEU A 136 -19.13 22.15 5.32
C LEU A 136 -19.88 23.44 5.73
N HIS A 137 -20.75 23.91 4.84
CA HIS A 137 -21.65 25.03 5.05
C HIS A 137 -22.97 24.79 4.32
N GLY A 138 -23.91 25.72 4.45
CA GLY A 138 -25.19 25.67 3.73
C GLY A 138 -26.31 24.99 4.51
N SER A 139 -27.21 24.33 3.79
CA SER A 139 -28.41 23.71 4.35
C SER A 139 -28.08 22.49 5.24
N ALA A 140 -29.06 22.01 6.01
CA ALA A 140 -28.89 20.78 6.79
C ALA A 140 -28.62 19.56 5.90
N LEU A 141 -29.18 19.53 4.69
CA LEU A 141 -28.95 18.49 3.71
C LEU A 141 -27.54 18.60 3.10
N GLU A 142 -27.12 19.80 2.69
CA GLU A 142 -25.79 20.09 2.17
C GLU A 142 -24.71 19.67 3.18
N TYR A 143 -24.87 20.07 4.43
CA TYR A 143 -23.99 19.66 5.51
C TYR A 143 -23.94 18.13 5.65
N ARG A 144 -25.09 17.46 5.67
CA ARG A 144 -25.17 16.00 5.87
C ARG A 144 -24.46 15.24 4.75
N VAL A 145 -24.67 15.61 3.49
CA VAL A 145 -24.10 14.88 2.36
C VAL A 145 -22.58 15.05 2.28
N HIS A 146 -22.05 16.23 2.64
CA HIS A 146 -20.61 16.48 2.71
C HIS A 146 -19.96 15.77 3.91
N VAL A 147 -20.64 15.69 5.06
CA VAL A 147 -20.18 14.86 6.19
C VAL A 147 -20.09 13.38 5.79
N LEU A 148 -21.06 12.87 5.05
CA LEU A 148 -21.00 11.50 4.52
C LEU A 148 -19.85 11.30 3.54
N SER A 149 -19.52 12.32 2.73
CA SER A 149 -18.31 12.32 1.89
C SER A 149 -17.03 12.24 2.74
N LEU A 150 -16.93 12.99 3.84
CA LEU A 150 -15.80 12.88 4.78
C LEU A 150 -15.68 11.47 5.37
N VAL A 151 -16.80 10.82 5.70
CA VAL A 151 -16.79 9.42 6.17
C VAL A 151 -16.19 8.49 5.11
N ALA A 152 -16.57 8.65 3.83
CA ALA A 152 -15.99 7.86 2.73
C ALA A 152 -14.48 8.08 2.57
N ILE A 153 -14.03 9.33 2.72
CA ILE A 153 -12.60 9.70 2.64
C ILE A 153 -11.82 9.07 3.79
N VAL A 154 -12.32 9.14 5.03
CA VAL A 154 -11.69 8.51 6.20
C VAL A 154 -11.62 7.00 6.04
N MET A 155 -12.68 6.35 5.55
CA MET A 155 -12.64 4.91 5.23
C MET A 155 -11.55 4.59 4.20
N GLY A 156 -11.34 5.47 3.21
CA GLY A 156 -10.33 5.29 2.17
C GLY A 156 -8.92 5.38 2.73
N PHE A 157 -8.69 6.37 3.61
CA PHE A 157 -7.43 6.52 4.32
C PHE A 157 -7.13 5.29 5.20
N VAL A 158 -8.12 4.81 5.97
CA VAL A 158 -7.98 3.60 6.78
C VAL A 158 -7.69 2.38 5.92
N ALA A 159 -8.35 2.22 4.77
CA ALA A 159 -8.10 1.12 3.85
C ALA A 159 -6.67 1.13 3.29
N VAL A 160 -6.13 2.31 2.95
CA VAL A 160 -4.73 2.48 2.51
C VAL A 160 -3.76 2.11 3.62
N VAL A 161 -3.99 2.59 4.86
CA VAL A 161 -3.14 2.24 6.01
C VAL A 161 -3.20 0.74 6.31
N ALA A 162 -4.38 0.13 6.19
CA ALA A 162 -4.56 -1.31 6.35
C ALA A 162 -3.79 -2.09 5.28
N GLU A 163 -3.83 -1.65 4.01
CA GLU A 163 -3.11 -2.27 2.91
C GLU A 163 -1.58 -2.20 3.10
N VAL A 164 -1.05 -1.07 3.59
CA VAL A 164 0.38 -0.94 3.89
C VAL A 164 0.84 -1.98 4.92
N LYS A 165 -0.01 -2.30 5.92
CA LYS A 165 0.29 -3.31 6.95
C LYS A 165 0.09 -4.74 6.47
N ALA A 166 -0.70 -4.95 5.42
CA ALA A 166 -1.17 -6.26 4.97
C ALA A 166 -1.02 -6.45 3.45
N LYS A 167 0.10 -6.00 2.87
CA LYS A 167 0.36 -6.00 1.41
C LYS A 167 0.22 -7.36 0.72
N HIS A 168 0.38 -8.46 1.47
CA HIS A 168 0.28 -9.82 0.96
C HIS A 168 -1.17 -10.34 0.87
N HIS A 169 -2.14 -9.64 1.46
CA HIS A 169 -3.53 -10.04 1.44
C HIS A 169 -4.26 -9.41 0.24
N MET A 170 -4.73 -10.25 -0.68
CA MET A 170 -5.45 -9.80 -1.89
C MET A 170 -6.77 -9.07 -1.59
N THR A 171 -7.30 -9.21 -0.38
CA THR A 171 -8.49 -8.48 0.08
C THR A 171 -8.23 -6.99 0.29
N MET A 172 -6.99 -6.59 0.60
CA MET A 172 -6.67 -5.19 0.93
C MET A 172 -6.75 -4.27 -0.31
N PRO A 173 -6.17 -4.62 -1.47
CA PRO A 173 -6.36 -3.84 -2.70
C PRO A 173 -7.83 -3.78 -3.15
N ILE A 174 -8.62 -4.85 -2.94
CA ILE A 174 -10.05 -4.87 -3.26
C ILE A 174 -10.80 -3.89 -2.34
N LEU A 175 -10.50 -3.89 -1.04
CA LEU A 175 -11.08 -2.96 -0.08
C LEU A 175 -10.75 -1.51 -0.45
N ARG A 176 -9.46 -1.20 -0.72
CA ARG A 176 -9.05 0.13 -1.19
C ARG A 176 -9.81 0.54 -2.45
N GLY A 177 -9.84 -0.32 -3.47
CA GLY A 177 -10.56 -0.06 -4.71
C GLY A 177 -12.06 0.21 -4.47
N THR A 178 -12.69 -0.55 -3.58
CA THR A 178 -14.11 -0.38 -3.24
C THR A 178 -14.38 0.98 -2.60
N VAL A 179 -13.53 1.43 -1.67
CA VAL A 179 -13.74 2.73 -1.01
C VAL A 179 -13.42 3.90 -1.94
N PHE A 180 -12.44 3.74 -2.84
CA PHE A 180 -12.20 4.71 -3.92
C PHE A 180 -13.41 4.84 -4.86
N MET A 181 -14.05 3.72 -5.20
CA MET A 181 -15.27 3.72 -5.99
C MET A 181 -16.43 4.38 -5.24
N LEU A 182 -16.58 4.07 -3.94
CA LEU A 182 -17.59 4.67 -3.07
C LEU A 182 -17.46 6.19 -3.02
N LYS A 183 -16.28 6.73 -2.73
CA LYS A 183 -16.10 8.19 -2.61
C LYS A 183 -16.39 8.89 -3.94
N GLY A 184 -15.90 8.33 -5.06
CA GLY A 184 -16.07 8.94 -6.38
C GLY A 184 -17.53 8.94 -6.82
N THR A 185 -18.20 7.78 -6.71
CA THR A 185 -19.62 7.67 -7.07
C THR A 185 -20.53 8.44 -6.09
N TRP A 186 -20.15 8.54 -4.82
CA TRP A 186 -20.87 9.37 -3.87
C TRP A 186 -20.75 10.84 -4.20
N LEU A 187 -19.58 11.34 -4.62
CA LEU A 187 -19.43 12.73 -5.04
C LEU A 187 -20.36 13.09 -6.22
N VAL A 188 -20.54 12.16 -7.17
CA VAL A 188 -21.54 12.30 -8.24
C VAL A 188 -22.96 12.36 -7.66
N GLN A 189 -23.29 11.48 -6.72
CA GLN A 189 -24.59 11.49 -6.04
C GLN A 189 -24.83 12.81 -5.29
N VAL A 190 -23.83 13.36 -4.60
CA VAL A 190 -23.90 14.69 -3.95
C VAL A 190 -24.23 15.77 -4.98
N GLY A 191 -23.58 15.76 -6.14
CA GLY A 191 -23.88 16.69 -7.23
C GLY A 191 -25.34 16.59 -7.69
N ILE A 192 -25.88 15.38 -7.84
CA ILE A 192 -27.28 15.16 -8.23
C ILE A 192 -28.24 15.68 -7.15
N VAL A 193 -27.98 15.36 -5.88
CA VAL A 193 -28.83 15.76 -4.73
C VAL A 193 -28.88 17.27 -4.59
N LEU A 194 -27.75 17.97 -4.75
CA LEU A 194 -27.68 19.41 -4.50
C LEU A 194 -28.09 20.26 -5.70
N TYR A 195 -27.73 19.86 -6.92
CA TYR A 195 -27.95 20.68 -8.12
C TYR A 195 -29.17 20.26 -8.94
N ASN A 196 -29.80 19.13 -8.61
CA ASN A 196 -31.04 18.66 -9.21
C ASN A 196 -31.08 18.82 -10.75
N PRO A 197 -30.17 18.18 -11.50
CA PRO A 197 -30.08 18.34 -12.94
C PRO A 197 -31.34 17.87 -13.70
N LEU A 198 -32.21 17.07 -13.05
CA LEU A 198 -33.39 16.43 -13.65
C LEU A 198 -34.73 16.98 -13.13
N GLY A 199 -34.72 18.00 -12.27
CA GLY A 199 -35.95 18.56 -11.69
C GLY A 199 -36.62 17.72 -10.58
N LEU A 200 -36.16 16.50 -10.33
CA LEU A 200 -36.66 15.57 -9.28
C LEU A 200 -35.98 15.81 -7.91
N GLY A 201 -35.86 17.08 -7.52
CA GLY A 201 -34.92 17.54 -6.49
C GLY A 201 -35.27 17.14 -5.07
N TRP A 202 -34.24 17.08 -4.23
CA TRP A 202 -34.40 16.88 -2.80
C TRP A 202 -34.65 18.24 -2.14
N ASP A 203 -35.68 18.33 -1.30
CA ASP A 203 -35.91 19.55 -0.53
C ASP A 203 -34.79 19.71 0.50
N GLN A 204 -34.04 20.81 0.38
CA GLN A 204 -32.89 21.16 1.21
C GLN A 204 -33.29 21.52 2.65
N THR A 205 -34.58 21.82 2.88
CA THR A 205 -35.11 22.27 4.17
C THR A 205 -35.82 21.15 4.93
N GLU A 206 -36.20 20.07 4.26
CA GLU A 206 -36.96 18.99 4.88
C GLU A 206 -36.05 17.99 5.60
N VAL A 207 -36.34 17.76 6.89
CA VAL A 207 -35.60 16.81 7.73
C VAL A 207 -35.66 15.37 7.18
N THR A 208 -36.74 15.02 6.50
CA THR A 208 -36.92 13.70 5.86
C THR A 208 -35.76 13.41 4.90
N TYR A 209 -35.42 14.35 4.01
CA TYR A 209 -34.33 14.20 3.04
C TYR A 209 -32.95 14.14 3.71
N VAL A 210 -32.75 14.87 4.82
CA VAL A 210 -31.52 14.79 5.62
C VAL A 210 -31.30 13.37 6.16
N ASN A 211 -32.34 12.73 6.68
CA ASN A 211 -32.25 11.35 7.16
C ASN A 211 -32.12 10.34 6.01
N LEU A 212 -32.84 10.58 4.92
CA LEU A 212 -32.80 9.74 3.72
C LEU A 212 -31.39 9.67 3.12
N ALA A 213 -30.62 10.76 3.21
CA ALA A 213 -29.23 10.82 2.73
C ALA A 213 -28.32 9.79 3.41
N GLY A 214 -28.48 9.57 4.72
CA GLY A 214 -27.72 8.55 5.45
C GLY A 214 -28.08 7.13 5.02
N ILE A 215 -29.37 6.85 4.81
CA ILE A 215 -29.86 5.55 4.33
C ILE A 215 -29.37 5.31 2.89
N HIS A 216 -29.42 6.34 2.03
CA HIS A 216 -28.92 6.26 0.66
C HIS A 216 -27.42 5.99 0.63
N PHE A 217 -26.65 6.63 1.49
CA PHE A 217 -25.22 6.36 1.60
C PHE A 217 -24.91 4.90 1.95
N LEU A 218 -25.69 4.28 2.84
CA LEU A 218 -25.52 2.86 3.18
C LEU A 218 -25.86 1.93 2.01
N TRP A 219 -26.97 2.19 1.31
CA TRP A 219 -27.29 1.43 0.08
C TRP A 219 -26.22 1.60 -0.99
N HIS A 220 -25.69 2.82 -1.13
CA HIS A 220 -24.62 3.13 -2.06
C HIS A 220 -23.33 2.35 -1.72
N LEU A 221 -22.97 2.26 -0.45
CA LEU A 221 -21.87 1.42 0.05
C LEU A 221 -22.11 -0.06 -0.27
N LEU A 222 -23.31 -0.59 0.00
CA LEU A 222 -23.66 -1.98 -0.30
C LEU A 222 -23.57 -2.30 -1.79
N THR A 223 -24.06 -1.39 -2.65
CA THR A 223 -23.95 -1.53 -4.11
C THR A 223 -22.50 -1.52 -4.57
N ASN A 224 -21.67 -0.61 -4.04
CA ASN A 224 -20.24 -0.57 -4.37
C ASN A 224 -19.52 -1.86 -3.94
N LEU A 225 -19.84 -2.40 -2.76
CA LEU A 225 -19.33 -3.70 -2.29
C LEU A 225 -19.77 -4.85 -3.20
N ALA A 226 -21.05 -4.89 -3.60
CA ALA A 226 -21.57 -5.92 -4.49
C ALA A 226 -20.87 -5.89 -5.86
N VAL A 227 -20.66 -4.68 -6.42
CA VAL A 227 -19.89 -4.50 -7.66
C VAL A 227 -18.46 -5.01 -7.49
N ALA A 228 -17.75 -4.60 -6.43
CA ALA A 228 -16.37 -5.05 -6.19
C ALA A 228 -16.26 -6.58 -6.02
N MET A 229 -17.24 -7.21 -5.34
CA MET A 229 -17.28 -8.65 -5.16
C MET A 229 -17.56 -9.40 -6.47
N THR A 230 -18.49 -8.90 -7.26
CA THR A 230 -18.83 -9.51 -8.56
C THR A 230 -17.66 -9.39 -9.55
N THR A 231 -17.02 -8.22 -9.66
CA THR A 231 -15.84 -8.03 -10.51
C THR A 231 -14.69 -8.92 -10.07
N SER A 232 -14.40 -8.99 -8.77
CA SER A 232 -13.33 -9.85 -8.24
C SER A 232 -13.61 -11.33 -8.51
N THR A 233 -14.87 -11.76 -8.41
CA THR A 233 -15.28 -13.15 -8.70
C THR A 233 -15.12 -13.46 -10.19
N ILE A 234 -15.57 -12.57 -11.08
CA ILE A 234 -15.41 -12.73 -12.54
C ILE A 234 -13.93 -12.82 -12.90
N THR A 235 -13.10 -11.93 -12.37
CA THR A 235 -11.65 -11.97 -12.59
C THR A 235 -11.05 -13.30 -12.12
N ALA A 236 -11.40 -13.78 -10.93
CA ALA A 236 -10.91 -15.05 -10.41
C ALA A 236 -11.32 -16.25 -11.29
N LEU A 237 -12.56 -16.28 -11.78
CA LEU A 237 -13.04 -17.32 -12.69
C LEU A 237 -12.33 -17.26 -14.04
N ALA A 238 -12.12 -16.07 -14.60
CA ALA A 238 -11.39 -15.89 -15.85
C ALA A 238 -9.93 -16.37 -15.75
N PHE A 239 -9.24 -16.04 -14.65
CA PHE A 239 -7.88 -16.53 -14.39
C PHE A 239 -7.83 -18.06 -14.28
N ARG A 240 -8.80 -18.69 -13.60
CA ARG A 240 -8.88 -20.15 -13.50
C ARG A 240 -9.06 -20.80 -14.88
N GLN A 241 -9.94 -20.26 -15.72
CA GLN A 241 -10.16 -20.78 -17.07
C GLN A 241 -8.91 -20.71 -17.96
N VAL A 242 -8.10 -19.65 -17.82
CA VAL A 242 -6.83 -19.51 -18.55
C VAL A 242 -5.82 -20.57 -18.10
N ILE A 243 -5.69 -20.78 -16.79
CA ILE A 243 -4.80 -21.79 -16.22
C ILE A 243 -5.22 -23.20 -16.67
N ASP A 244 -6.51 -23.51 -16.61
CA ASP A 244 -7.05 -24.82 -16.99
C ASP A 244 -6.87 -25.08 -18.50
N LYS A 245 -7.04 -24.06 -19.35
CA LYS A 245 -6.74 -24.16 -20.79
C LYS A 245 -5.25 -24.44 -21.03
N GLY A 246 -4.34 -23.70 -20.40
CA GLY A 246 -2.89 -23.93 -20.55
C GLY A 246 -2.47 -25.33 -20.12
N LYS A 247 -3.06 -25.87 -19.05
CA LYS A 247 -2.83 -27.24 -18.59
C LYS A 247 -3.34 -28.30 -19.59
N ASN A 248 -4.51 -28.07 -20.19
CA ASN A 248 -5.12 -28.98 -21.17
C ASN A 248 -4.46 -28.92 -22.55
N SER A 249 -3.83 -27.80 -22.92
CA SER A 249 -3.07 -27.63 -24.16
C SER A 249 -1.71 -28.34 -24.17
N GLY A 250 -1.34 -29.05 -23.09
CA GLY A 250 -0.10 -29.84 -23.02
C GLY A 250 1.18 -28.99 -22.91
N GLU A 251 1.05 -27.69 -22.64
CA GLU A 251 2.19 -26.79 -22.44
C GLU A 251 2.81 -27.08 -21.07
N THR A 252 3.56 -28.18 -21.00
CA THR A 252 4.37 -28.56 -19.85
C THR A 252 5.32 -27.41 -19.55
N GLN A 253 5.27 -26.89 -18.32
CA GLN A 253 6.08 -25.80 -17.81
C GLN A 253 7.51 -25.86 -18.36
N ARG A 254 7.86 -24.97 -19.30
CA ARG A 254 9.27 -24.58 -19.42
C ARG A 254 9.58 -23.79 -18.15
N PRO A 255 10.50 -24.24 -17.29
CA PRO A 255 10.93 -23.42 -16.17
C PRO A 255 11.45 -22.11 -16.77
N LEU A 256 10.92 -20.98 -16.28
CA LEU A 256 11.48 -19.67 -16.58
C LEU A 256 12.91 -19.64 -16.05
N SER A 257 13.87 -20.05 -16.87
CA SER A 257 15.28 -19.82 -16.63
C SER A 257 15.49 -18.33 -16.80
N PHE A 258 15.43 -17.59 -15.70
CA PHE A 258 16.04 -16.26 -15.62
C PHE A 258 17.55 -16.47 -15.85
N HIS A 259 18.00 -16.17 -17.07
CA HIS A 259 19.41 -16.00 -17.38
C HIS A 259 19.74 -14.52 -17.26
N GLY A 260 20.74 -14.21 -16.43
CA GLY A 260 21.55 -12.98 -16.48
C GLY A 260 20.93 -11.76 -15.84
#